data_AF-A0A7D5P923-F1
#
_entry.id   AF-A0A7D5P923-F1
#
_cell.length_a   1.000
_cell.length_b   1.000
_cell.length_c   1.000
_cell.angle_alpha   90.00
_cell.angle_beta   90.00
_cell.angle_gamma   90.00
#
_symmetry.space_group_name_H-M   'P 1'
#
loop_
_entity.id
_entity.type
_entity.pdbx_description
1 polymer ?
#
loop_
_entity_poly.entity_id
_entity_poly.type
_entity_poly.pdbx_seq_one_letter_code
_entity_poly.pdbx_strand_id
1 'polypeptide(L)' 'MIPPFLRRCPDCGKTGLARSFETVQTDGERLVECPRCGHRFPVVDRPTLN' A
#
# COMPACT_ATOMS: atom_id res chain seq x y z
N MET A 1 -15.46 -5.16 -16.20
CA MET A 1 -14.00 -5.07 -15.93
C MET A 1 -13.85 -4.50 -14.53
N ILE A 2 -13.32 -5.28 -13.59
CA ILE A 2 -13.10 -4.82 -12.21
C ILE A 2 -11.89 -3.87 -12.25
N PRO A 3 -12.01 -2.60 -11.85
CA PRO A 3 -10.88 -1.68 -11.86
C PRO A 3 -9.78 -2.23 -10.93
N PRO A 4 -8.51 -2.19 -11.36
CA PRO A 4 -7.41 -2.65 -10.54
C PRO A 4 -7.33 -1.81 -9.26
N PHE A 5 -7.38 -2.45 -8.09
CA PHE A 5 -7.03 -1.77 -6.84
C PHE A 5 -5.57 -1.33 -6.92
N LEU A 6 -5.36 -0.03 -7.09
CA LEU A 6 -4.04 0.58 -7.12
C LEU A 6 -3.75 1.17 -5.74
N ARG A 7 -2.50 1.00 -5.30
CA ARG A 7 -1.98 1.52 -4.05
C ARG A 7 -0.85 2.49 -4.35
N ARG A 8 -0.88 3.63 -3.68
CA ARG A 8 0.16 4.66 -3.76
C ARG A 8 0.94 4.69 -2.46
N CYS A 9 2.25 4.57 -2.58
CA CYS A 9 3.22 4.81 -1.52
C CYS A 9 3.23 6.30 -1.15
N PRO A 10 2.95 6.70 0.10
CA PRO A 10 2.95 8.11 0.50
C PRO A 10 4.35 8.73 0.51
N ASP A 11 5.37 7.91 0.80
CA ASP A 11 6.76 8.36 0.95
C ASP A 11 7.46 8.54 -0.41
N CYS A 12 7.29 7.54 -1.28
CA CYS A 12 7.97 7.45 -2.57
C CYS A 12 7.09 7.83 -3.78
N GLY A 13 5.79 8.07 -3.57
CA GLY A 13 4.82 8.39 -4.63
C GLY A 13 4.51 7.24 -5.60
N LYS A 14 5.16 6.08 -5.44
CA LYS A 14 5.00 4.93 -6.34
C LYS A 14 3.56 4.42 -6.30
N THR A 15 2.92 4.45 -7.45
CA THR A 15 1.60 3.84 -7.65
C THR A 15 1.78 2.49 -8.32
N GLY A 16 1.17 1.45 -7.77
CA GLY A 16 1.23 0.08 -8.29
C GLY A 16 -0.03 -0.70 -7.92
N LEU A 17 -0.18 -1.90 -8.44
CA LEU A 17 -1.29 -2.77 -8.05
C LEU A 17 -1.16 -3.16 -6.58
N ALA A 18 -2.25 -3.20 -5.82
CA ALA A 18 -2.25 -3.59 -4.42
C ALA A 18 -1.58 -4.96 -4.19
N ARG A 19 -1.75 -5.90 -5.14
CA ARG A 19 -1.09 -7.22 -5.14
C ARG A 19 0.43 -7.19 -5.28
N SER A 20 0.99 -6.06 -5.71
CA SER A 20 2.44 -5.89 -5.90
C SER A 20 3.14 -5.39 -4.64
N PHE A 21 2.38 -5.02 -3.60
CA PHE A 21 2.92 -4.61 -2.31
C PHE A 21 2.87 -5.81 -1.37
N GLU A 22 3.98 -6.06 -0.68
CA GLU A 22 4.06 -7.16 0.27
C GLU A 22 3.33 -6.80 1.55
N THR A 23 2.50 -7.72 2.06
CA THR A 23 1.86 -7.52 3.35
C THR A 23 2.82 -7.94 4.44
N VAL A 24 3.10 -7.04 5.38
CA VAL A 24 3.93 -7.31 6.56
C VAL A 24 3.05 -7.19 7.79
N GLN A 25 3.13 -8.17 8.68
CA GLN A 25 2.43 -8.15 9.96
C GLN A 25 3.40 -7.62 11.00
N THR A 26 3.08 -6.49 11.64
CA THR A 26 3.89 -5.93 12.74
C THR A 26 2.98 -5.79 13.94
N ASP A 27 3.37 -6.32 15.10
CA ASP A 27 2.66 -6.12 16.37
C ASP A 27 1.13 -6.35 16.37
N GLY A 28 0.62 -7.20 15.47
CA GLY A 28 -0.81 -7.47 15.29
C GLY A 28 -1.54 -6.56 14.29
N GLU A 29 -0.89 -5.54 13.77
CA GLU A 29 -1.38 -4.68 12.68
C GLU A 29 -0.85 -5.12 11.30
N ARG A 30 -1.73 -5.05 10.29
CA ARG A 30 -1.42 -5.44 8.91
C ARG A 30 -0.92 -4.22 8.12
N LEU A 31 0.38 -4.14 7.93
CA LEU A 31 1.04 -3.14 7.09
C LEU A 31 1.33 -3.70 5.70
N VAL A 32 1.70 -2.82 4.79
CA VAL A 32 2.31 -3.16 3.52
C VAL A 32 3.66 -2.51 3.35
N GLU A 33 4.57 -3.24 2.72
CA GLU A 33 5.88 -2.75 2.35
C GLU A 33 5.91 -2.37 0.87
N CYS A 34 6.46 -1.19 0.58
CA CYS A 34 6.67 -0.77 -0.79
C CYS A 34 7.89 -1.48 -1.40
N PRO A 35 7.74 -2.21 -2.52
CA PRO A 35 8.88 -2.91 -3.15
C PRO A 35 9.93 -1.96 -3.75
N ARG A 36 9.64 -0.64 -3.82
CA ARG A 36 10.56 0.34 -4.40
C ARG A 36 11.47 0.99 -3.36
N CYS A 37 10.97 1.28 -2.18
CA CYS A 37 11.71 1.99 -1.13
C CYS A 37 11.81 1.23 0.19
N GLY A 38 11.13 0.08 0.34
CA GLY A 38 11.07 -0.66 1.61
C GLY A 38 10.25 0.03 2.70
N HIS A 39 9.52 1.11 2.37
CA HIS A 39 8.73 1.82 3.35
C HIS A 39 7.50 1.00 3.74
N ARG A 40 7.30 0.82 5.05
CA ARG A 40 6.18 0.08 5.64
C ARG A 40 5.10 1.06 6.06
N PHE A 41 3.90 0.88 5.53
CA PHE A 41 2.77 1.76 5.80
C PHE A 41 1.50 0.95 5.95
N PRO A 42 0.51 1.42 6.74
CA PRO A 42 -0.73 0.67 6.92
C PRO A 42 -1.44 0.48 5.59
N VAL A 43 -2.25 -0.57 5.51
CA VAL A 43 -3.20 -0.77 4.42
C VAL A 43 -4.23 0.37 4.49
N VAL A 44 -3.87 1.54 4.00
CA VAL A 44 -4.79 2.66 3.84
C VAL A 44 -5.52 2.43 2.52
N ASP A 45 -6.59 1.64 2.57
CA ASP A 45 -7.74 1.81 1.68
C ASP A 45 -8.46 3.10 2.06
N ARG A 46 -7.75 4.23 1.99
CA ARG A 46 -8.40 5.53 2.14
C ARG A 46 -9.23 5.75 0.88
N PRO A 47 -10.58 5.80 0.93
CA PRO A 47 -11.24 6.75 0.05
C PRO A 47 -10.58 8.09 0.39
N THR A 48 -9.97 8.71 -0.61
CA THR A 48 -9.39 10.05 -0.53
C THR A 48 -10.32 10.92 0.32
N LEU A 49 -9.89 11.23 1.55
CA LEU A 49 -10.59 12.18 2.39
C LEU A 49 -10.06 13.55 1.98
N ASN A 50 -11.00 14.37 1.50
CA ASN A 50 -10.91 15.64 0.77
C ASN A 50 -10.61 15.52 -0.74
#